data_AF-A0A7J3KU35-F1
#
_entry.id   AF-A0A7J3KU35-F1
#
_cell.length_a   1.000
_cell.length_b   1.000
_cell.length_c   1.000
_cell.angle_alpha   90.00
_cell.angle_beta   90.00
_cell.angle_gamma   90.00
#
_symmetry.space_group_name_H-M   'P 1'
#
loop_
_entity.id
_entity.type
_entity.pdbx_description
1 polymer ?
#
loop_
_entity_poly.entity_id
_entity_poly.type
_entity_poly.pdbx_seq_one_letter_code
_entity_poly.pdbx_strand_id
1 'polypeptide(L)'
;MSRGVRRKTVLSETAEVFYKGRWVKASEIVPERVPKTKIEEARSEIVRRVISEIQSSTESSLTRPELIKICEEVSKERGLKRKVNYRFLLERGILGRLKGTRRYFLTEKAKELYPELFPS
;
A
#
# COMPACT_ATOMS: atom_id res chain seq x y z
N MET A 1 2.50 25.93 32.67
CA MET A 1 2.08 25.63 31.27
C MET A 1 2.19 24.13 31.04
N SER A 2 1.08 23.41 31.21
CA SER A 2 1.06 21.95 31.10
C SER A 2 1.04 21.55 29.63
N ARG A 3 2.14 20.94 29.15
CA ARG A 3 2.25 20.38 27.80
C ARG A 3 1.13 19.36 27.61
N GLY A 4 0.25 19.62 26.64
CA GLY A 4 -0.87 18.73 26.31
C GLY A 4 -0.39 17.31 26.08
N VAL A 5 -0.80 16.40 26.97
CA VAL A 5 -0.56 14.97 26.82
C VAL A 5 -1.22 14.53 25.52
N ARG A 6 -0.41 14.21 24.50
CA ARG A 6 -0.90 13.53 23.29
C ARG A 6 -1.51 12.21 23.75
N ARG A 7 -2.84 12.17 23.87
CA ARG A 7 -3.59 10.92 24.07
C ARG A 7 -3.19 9.99 22.92
N LYS A 8 -2.41 8.94 23.20
CA LYS A 8 -2.19 7.86 22.24
C LYS A 8 -3.53 7.16 22.07
N THR A 9 -4.13 7.31 20.90
CA THR A 9 -5.40 6.65 20.53
C THR A 9 -5.23 5.14 20.28
N VAL A 10 -4.00 4.62 20.38
CA VAL A 10 -3.64 3.22 20.15
C VAL A 10 -3.23 2.61 21.49
N LEU A 11 -3.89 1.53 21.86
CA LEU A 11 -3.61 0.76 23.08
C LEU A 11 -2.27 0.04 22.97
N SER A 12 -1.58 -0.14 24.10
CA SER A 12 -0.44 -1.06 24.15
C SER A 12 -0.92 -2.49 24.00
N GLU A 13 -0.10 -3.37 23.45
CA GLU A 13 -0.42 -4.80 23.27
C GLU A 13 -0.83 -5.49 24.59
N THR A 14 -0.28 -5.02 25.70
CA THR A 14 -0.55 -5.52 27.05
C THR A 14 -1.76 -4.90 27.74
N ALA A 15 -2.38 -3.86 27.15
CA ALA A 15 -3.53 -3.22 27.75
C ALA A 15 -4.71 -4.20 27.83
N GLU A 16 -5.39 -4.25 28.96
CA GLU A 16 -6.61 -5.04 29.11
C GLU A 16 -7.79 -4.33 28.45
N VAL A 17 -8.52 -5.08 27.64
CA VAL A 17 -9.68 -4.63 26.86
C VAL A 17 -10.85 -5.55 27.13
N PHE A 18 -11.99 -4.97 27.46
CA PHE A 18 -13.23 -5.74 27.62
C PHE A 18 -13.80 -6.08 26.25
N TYR A 19 -13.73 -7.35 25.85
CA TYR A 19 -14.15 -7.84 24.53
C TYR A 19 -14.87 -9.18 24.67
N LYS A 20 -16.06 -9.28 24.05
CA LYS A 20 -16.92 -10.49 24.10
C LYS A 20 -17.20 -11.00 25.53
N GLY A 21 -17.45 -10.09 26.47
CA GLY A 21 -17.84 -10.43 27.85
C GLY A 21 -16.70 -10.81 28.80
N ARG A 22 -15.44 -10.69 28.36
CA ARG A 22 -14.25 -10.94 29.20
C ARG A 22 -13.19 -9.87 29.01
N TRP A 23 -12.34 -9.67 30.01
CA TRP A 23 -11.13 -8.85 29.89
C TRP A 23 -10.02 -9.68 29.25
N VAL A 24 -9.48 -9.20 28.13
CA VAL A 24 -8.39 -9.83 27.38
C VAL A 24 -7.34 -8.80 27.02
N LYS A 25 -6.09 -9.22 26.80
CA LYS A 25 -5.05 -8.30 26.32
C LYS A 25 -5.38 -7.82 24.91
N ALA A 26 -5.04 -6.57 24.60
CA ALA A 26 -5.24 -6.00 23.27
C ALA A 26 -4.57 -6.83 22.16
N SER A 27 -3.44 -7.49 22.46
CA SER A 27 -2.76 -8.43 21.54
C SER A 27 -3.57 -9.68 21.18
N GLU A 28 -4.51 -10.10 22.05
CA GLU A 28 -5.34 -11.29 21.86
C GLU A 28 -6.59 -11.00 21.02
N ILE A 29 -6.92 -9.72 20.84
CA ILE A 29 -7.98 -9.30 19.94
C ILE A 29 -7.40 -9.27 18.53
N VAL A 30 -7.62 -10.35 17.79
CA VAL A 30 -7.45 -10.33 16.34
C VAL A 30 -8.62 -9.51 15.79
N PRO A 31 -8.41 -8.28 15.29
CA PRO A 31 -9.49 -7.55 14.68
C PRO A 31 -10.01 -8.39 13.50
N GLU A 32 -11.30 -8.66 13.50
CA GLU A 32 -11.99 -9.24 12.36
C GLU A 32 -11.66 -8.36 11.14
N ARG A 33 -10.92 -8.94 10.18
CA ARG A 33 -10.25 -8.28 9.03
C ARG A 33 -10.50 -6.77 8.99
N VAL A 34 -9.56 -5.99 9.53
CA VAL A 34 -9.63 -4.51 9.48
C VAL A 34 -10.07 -4.12 8.07
N PRO A 35 -11.23 -3.44 7.90
CA PRO A 35 -11.71 -3.05 6.59
C PRO A 35 -10.56 -2.32 5.91
N LYS A 36 -10.07 -2.83 4.78
CA LYS A 36 -9.03 -2.15 4.02
C LYS A 36 -9.53 -0.75 3.78
N THR A 37 -8.78 0.23 4.25
CA THR A 37 -9.15 1.62 4.02
C THR A 37 -9.24 1.85 2.52
N LYS A 38 -10.11 2.76 2.05
CA LYS A 38 -10.22 3.08 0.59
C LYS A 38 -8.85 3.35 -0.05
N ILE A 39 -7.90 3.89 0.73
CA ILE A 39 -6.52 4.12 0.28
C ILE A 39 -5.71 2.83 0.13
N GLU A 40 -5.90 1.83 0.99
CA GLU A 40 -5.24 0.52 0.85
C GLU A 40 -5.82 -0.30 -0.30
N GLU A 41 -7.12 -0.21 -0.53
CA GLU A 41 -7.75 -0.77 -1.72
C GLU A 41 -7.20 -0.11 -2.98
N ALA A 42 -7.13 1.23 -3.01
CA ALA A 42 -6.53 1.97 -4.11
C ALA A 42 -5.06 1.60 -4.32
N ARG A 43 -4.26 1.48 -3.26
CA ARG A 43 -2.85 1.03 -3.36
C ARG A 43 -2.75 -0.37 -3.93
N SER A 44 -3.60 -1.29 -3.50
CA SER A 44 -3.62 -2.67 -4.00
C SER A 44 -3.96 -2.69 -5.50
N GLU A 45 -4.93 -1.90 -5.92
CA GLU A 45 -5.33 -1.76 -7.32
C GLU A 45 -4.24 -1.10 -8.17
N ILE A 46 -3.57 -0.06 -7.66
CA ILE A 46 -2.42 0.57 -8.32
C ILE A 46 -1.31 -0.45 -8.56
N VAL A 47 -0.98 -1.29 -7.58
CA VAL A 47 0.04 -2.34 -7.75
C VAL A 47 -0.34 -3.28 -8.89
N ARG A 48 -1.59 -3.75 -8.93
CA ARG A 48 -2.08 -4.64 -10.00
C ARG A 48 -1.93 -4.01 -11.37
N ARG A 49 -2.42 -2.78 -11.55
CA ARG A 49 -2.32 -2.07 -12.83
C ARG A 49 -0.89 -1.80 -13.24
N VAL A 50 -0.04 -1.38 -12.31
CA VAL A 50 1.38 -1.13 -12.60
C VAL A 50 2.10 -2.40 -13.05
N ILE A 51 1.88 -3.53 -12.34
CA ILE A 51 2.49 -4.81 -12.73
C ILE A 51 1.99 -5.25 -14.10
N SER A 52 0.67 -5.22 -14.30
CA SER A 52 0.04 -5.59 -15.57
C SER A 52 0.58 -4.74 -16.73
N GLU A 53 0.60 -3.42 -16.58
CA GLU A 53 1.07 -2.49 -17.62
C GLU A 53 2.54 -2.73 -17.97
N ILE A 54 3.38 -2.97 -16.96
CA ILE A 54 4.79 -3.30 -17.18
C ILE A 54 4.91 -4.63 -17.94
N GLN A 55 4.19 -5.67 -17.52
CA GLN A 55 4.22 -6.99 -18.17
C GLN A 55 3.72 -6.95 -19.62
N SER A 56 2.74 -6.10 -19.94
CA SER A 56 2.21 -5.94 -21.30
C SER A 56 2.99 -4.96 -22.17
N SER A 57 3.86 -4.13 -21.59
CA SER A 57 4.63 -3.14 -22.34
C SER A 57 5.87 -3.74 -23.01
N THR A 58 6.14 -3.34 -24.25
CA THR A 58 7.37 -3.74 -24.98
C THR A 58 8.64 -3.39 -24.22
N GLU A 59 8.65 -2.24 -23.53
CA GLU A 59 9.79 -1.73 -22.78
C GLU A 59 9.91 -2.33 -21.38
N SER A 60 8.96 -3.18 -20.96
CA SER A 60 8.88 -3.79 -19.62
C SER A 60 9.14 -2.79 -18.48
N SER A 61 8.65 -1.56 -18.63
CA SER A 61 8.95 -0.45 -17.71
C SER A 61 8.07 0.77 -17.92
N LEU A 62 7.92 1.58 -16.86
CA LEU A 62 7.11 2.80 -16.88
C LEU A 62 7.93 4.05 -16.55
N THR A 63 7.57 5.16 -17.14
CA THR A 63 8.07 6.49 -16.82
C THR A 63 7.30 7.09 -15.63
N ARG A 64 7.84 8.17 -15.05
CA ARG A 64 7.15 8.90 -13.98
C ARG A 64 5.75 9.41 -14.38
N PRO A 65 5.53 10.02 -15.56
CA PRO A 65 4.20 10.43 -15.99
C PRO A 65 3.20 9.28 -16.07
N GLU A 66 3.61 8.11 -16.56
CA GLU A 66 2.73 6.92 -16.65
C GLU A 66 2.31 6.42 -15.26
N LEU A 67 3.26 6.31 -14.32
CA LEU A 67 2.93 5.97 -12.92
C LEU A 67 1.96 6.96 -12.28
N ILE A 68 2.17 8.26 -12.54
CA ILE A 68 1.30 9.34 -12.07
C ILE A 68 -0.09 9.16 -12.65
N LYS A 69 -0.23 8.85 -13.94
CA LYS A 69 -1.51 8.63 -14.62
C LYS A 69 -2.28 7.48 -13.99
N ILE A 70 -1.65 6.30 -13.84
CA ILE A 70 -2.28 5.12 -13.21
C ILE A 70 -2.77 5.45 -11.79
N CYS A 71 -1.94 6.12 -10.99
CA CYS A 71 -2.33 6.50 -9.63
C CYS A 71 -3.53 7.46 -9.61
N GLU A 72 -3.65 8.34 -10.59
CA GLU A 72 -4.74 9.30 -10.70
C GLU A 72 -6.06 8.62 -11.05
N GLU A 73 -6.02 7.77 -12.07
CA GLU A 73 -7.17 7.00 -12.55
C GLU A 73 -7.73 6.14 -11.43
N VAL A 74 -6.89 5.34 -10.76
CA VAL A 74 -7.33 4.50 -9.65
C VAL A 74 -7.86 5.34 -8.48
N SER A 75 -7.23 6.48 -8.17
CA SER A 75 -7.71 7.35 -7.09
C SER A 75 -9.09 7.93 -7.39
N LYS A 76 -9.34 8.30 -8.65
CA LYS A 76 -10.62 8.82 -9.13
C LYS A 76 -11.70 7.74 -9.09
N GLU A 77 -11.40 6.54 -9.61
CA GLU A 77 -12.32 5.39 -9.60
C GLU A 77 -12.72 4.97 -8.17
N ARG A 78 -11.79 5.06 -7.22
CA ARG A 78 -12.05 4.75 -5.79
C ARG A 78 -12.67 5.92 -5.02
N GLY A 79 -12.96 7.04 -5.68
CA GLY A 79 -13.60 8.22 -5.06
C GLY A 79 -12.73 8.89 -4.00
N LEU A 80 -11.40 8.85 -4.14
CA LEU A 80 -10.49 9.48 -3.18
C LEU A 80 -10.41 10.99 -3.43
N LYS A 81 -10.56 11.78 -2.36
CA LYS A 81 -10.37 13.24 -2.41
C LYS A 81 -8.94 13.65 -2.76
N ARG A 82 -7.97 12.79 -2.47
CA ARG A 82 -6.54 13.01 -2.75
C ARG A 82 -5.99 11.82 -3.49
N LYS A 83 -5.19 12.10 -4.50
CA LYS A 83 -4.46 11.11 -5.28
C LYS A 83 -3.46 10.35 -4.43
N VAL A 84 -3.39 9.03 -4.62
CA VAL A 84 -2.33 8.19 -4.06
C VAL A 84 -1.01 8.52 -4.75
N ASN A 85 0.05 8.74 -3.98
CA ASN A 85 1.36 9.03 -4.53
C ASN A 85 2.12 7.72 -4.84
N TYR A 86 2.63 7.56 -6.06
CA TYR A 86 3.37 6.37 -6.50
C TYR A 86 4.61 6.04 -5.66
N ARG A 87 5.11 6.96 -4.81
CA ARG A 87 6.26 6.72 -3.91
C ARG A 87 6.12 5.46 -3.06
N PHE A 88 4.89 5.05 -2.68
CA PHE A 88 4.70 3.81 -1.91
C PHE A 88 5.20 2.57 -2.67
N LEU A 89 5.21 2.58 -4.01
CA LEU A 89 5.76 1.50 -4.84
C LEU A 89 7.28 1.41 -4.69
N LEU A 90 7.94 2.56 -4.56
CA LEU A 90 9.39 2.65 -4.35
C LEU A 90 9.76 2.27 -2.91
N GLU A 91 9.03 2.80 -1.92
CA GLU A 91 9.25 2.55 -0.49
C GLU A 91 9.08 1.07 -0.15
N ARG A 92 8.11 0.39 -0.78
CA ARG A 92 7.92 -1.06 -0.63
C ARG A 92 8.91 -1.89 -1.43
N GLY A 93 9.70 -1.25 -2.29
CA GLY A 93 10.66 -1.90 -3.18
C GLY A 93 10.00 -2.68 -4.31
N ILE A 94 8.75 -2.38 -4.68
CA ILE A 94 8.03 -3.01 -5.81
C ILE A 94 8.63 -2.52 -7.14
N LEU A 95 8.99 -1.24 -7.20
CA LEU A 95 9.63 -0.62 -8.34
C LEU A 95 11.06 -0.16 -8.01
N GLY A 96 11.96 -0.35 -8.96
CA GLY A 96 13.32 0.17 -8.95
C GLY A 96 13.61 1.03 -10.17
N ARG A 97 14.70 1.80 -10.13
CA ARG A 97 15.18 2.59 -11.26
C ARG A 97 16.63 2.26 -11.52
N LEU A 98 16.98 1.91 -12.76
CA LEU A 98 18.38 1.71 -13.14
C LEU A 98 19.12 3.05 -13.20
N LYS A 99 20.43 3.03 -12.96
CA LYS A 99 21.25 4.25 -13.06
C LYS A 99 21.24 4.75 -14.51
N GLY A 100 21.07 6.06 -14.71
CA GLY A 100 21.07 6.68 -16.03
C GLY A 100 19.73 6.67 -16.78
N THR A 101 18.70 6.01 -16.27
CA THR A 101 17.36 6.00 -16.88
C THR A 101 16.32 6.73 -16.04
N ARG A 102 15.26 7.20 -16.70
CA ARG A 102 14.06 7.78 -16.09
C ARG A 102 12.90 6.77 -15.98
N ARG A 103 13.11 5.50 -16.37
CA ARG A 103 12.13 4.43 -16.33
C ARG A 103 12.23 3.59 -15.06
N TYR A 104 11.09 3.10 -14.60
CA TYR A 104 10.92 2.27 -13.42
C TYR A 104 10.59 0.84 -13.87
N PHE A 105 11.24 -0.12 -13.21
CA PHE A 105 11.17 -1.54 -13.52
C PHE A 105 10.65 -2.30 -12.30
N LEU A 106 9.99 -3.43 -12.53
CA LEU A 106 9.64 -4.36 -11.46
C LEU A 106 10.91 -4.96 -10.85
N THR A 107 10.88 -5.17 -9.54
CA THR A 107 11.97 -5.83 -8.79
C THR A 107 11.58 -7.26 -8.46
N GLU A 108 12.54 -8.06 -7.99
CA GLU A 108 12.25 -9.40 -7.44
C GLU A 108 11.29 -9.33 -6.25
N LYS A 109 11.42 -8.31 -5.40
CA LYS A 109 10.52 -8.07 -4.27
C LYS A 109 9.07 -7.88 -4.69
N ALA A 110 8.80 -7.40 -5.91
CA ALA A 110 7.43 -7.35 -6.42
C ALA A 110 6.83 -8.76 -6.58
N LYS A 111 7.62 -9.74 -7.03
CA LYS A 111 7.21 -11.15 -7.15
C LYS A 111 7.00 -11.79 -5.78
N GLU A 112 7.86 -11.49 -4.82
CA GLU A 112 7.72 -11.97 -3.44
C GLU A 112 6.45 -11.46 -2.76
N LEU A 113 6.13 -10.18 -2.96
CA LEU A 113 4.98 -9.52 -2.32
C LEU A 113 3.65 -9.82 -3.02
N TYR A 114 3.67 -10.09 -4.33
CA TYR A 114 2.48 -10.29 -5.15
C TYR A 114 2.67 -11.46 -6.13
N PRO A 115 2.94 -12.67 -5.65
CA PRO A 115 3.22 -13.83 -6.50
C PRO A 115 2.05 -14.16 -7.43
N GLU A 116 0.82 -13.88 -7.01
CA GLU A 116 -0.40 -14.10 -7.79
C GLU A 116 -0.52 -13.22 -9.04
N LEU A 117 0.32 -12.19 -9.17
CA LEU A 117 0.32 -11.25 -10.30
C LEU A 117 1.40 -11.55 -11.34
N PHE A 118 2.15 -12.64 -11.20
CA PHE A 118 3.19 -13.04 -12.15
C PHE A 118 2.86 -14.40 -12.77
N PRO A 119 2.99 -14.56 -14.10
CA PRO A 119 2.87 -15.87 -14.72
C PRO A 119 3.94 -16.82 -14.17
N SER A 120 3.52 -18.07 -13.95
CA SER A 120 4.39 -19.17 -13.50
C SER A 120 5.37 -19.61 -14.58
#